data_AF-A0A3C0ITF5-F1
#
_entry.id   AF-A0A3C0ITF5-F1
#
_cell.length_a   1.000
_cell.length_b   1.000
_cell.length_c   1.000
_cell.angle_alpha   90.00
_cell.angle_beta   90.00
_cell.angle_gamma   90.00
#
_symmetry.space_group_name_H-M   'P 1'
#
loop_
_entity.id
_entity.type
_entity.pdbx_description
1 polymer ?
#
loop_
_entity_poly.entity_id
_entity_poly.type
_entity_poly.pdbx_seq_one_letter_code
_entity_poly.pdbx_strand_id
1 'polypeptide(L)'
;MKTDKNTIIGFALLAILFFAFFYVNNQQQAALQAEKQRIEDSVAKENAKRKPVVDVAKQLQDSLYNDSLSKVQAAGGFTAAAIGTEKLTTVENVLMKVVFTNKGGRIKTVTLKKYNNSNTKQPVVLGGAETDD
;
A
#
# COMPACT_ATOMS: atom_id res chain seq x y z
N MET A 1 -40.99 53.34 -5.93
CA MET A 1 -39.74 53.70 -6.64
C MET A 1 -40.08 53.93 -8.10
N LYS A 2 -39.88 55.14 -8.63
CA LYS A 2 -39.96 55.40 -10.07
C LYS A 2 -38.55 55.13 -10.61
N THR A 3 -38.39 54.14 -11.48
CA THR A 3 -37.10 53.82 -12.09
C THR A 3 -36.77 54.87 -13.14
N ASP A 4 -35.61 55.50 -13.01
CA ASP A 4 -35.17 56.52 -13.94
C ASP A 4 -34.93 55.91 -15.33
N LYS A 5 -35.40 56.60 -16.38
CA LYS A 5 -35.34 56.09 -17.76
C LYS A 5 -33.90 55.77 -18.18
N ASN A 6 -32.94 56.55 -17.71
CA ASN A 6 -31.51 56.34 -17.97
C ASN A 6 -30.98 55.06 -17.31
N THR A 7 -31.47 54.74 -16.11
CA THR A 7 -31.16 53.48 -15.41
C THR A 7 -31.71 52.28 -16.18
N ILE A 8 -32.94 52.39 -16.73
CA ILE A 8 -33.55 51.34 -17.56
C ILE A 8 -32.74 51.13 -18.86
N ILE A 9 -32.30 52.20 -19.52
CA ILE A 9 -31.41 52.12 -20.69
C ILE A 9 -30.09 51.42 -20.33
N GLY A 10 -29.50 51.76 -19.17
CA GLY A 10 -28.25 51.13 -18.70
C GLY A 10 -28.41 49.63 -18.47
N PHE A 11 -29.50 49.20 -17.85
CA PHE A 11 -29.80 47.77 -17.67
C PHE A 11 -30.07 47.04 -18.99
N ALA A 12 -30.74 47.68 -19.95
CA ALA A 12 -30.96 47.09 -21.27
C ALA A 12 -29.64 46.88 -22.03
N LEU A 13 -28.71 47.86 -21.96
CA LEU A 13 -27.38 47.74 -22.56
C LEU A 13 -26.54 46.65 -21.88
N LEU A 14 -26.60 46.54 -20.55
CA LEU A 14 -25.92 45.47 -19.82
C LEU A 14 -26.49 44.10 -20.18
N ALA A 15 -27.81 43.96 -20.29
CA ALA A 15 -28.43 42.70 -20.70
C ALA A 15 -27.95 42.26 -22.09
N ILE A 16 -27.95 43.16 -23.06
CA ILE A 16 -27.44 42.88 -24.42
C ILE A 16 -25.96 42.47 -24.38
N LEU A 17 -25.14 43.16 -23.59
CA LEU A 17 -23.73 42.84 -23.44
C LEU A 17 -23.52 41.44 -22.83
N PHE A 18 -24.31 41.07 -21.82
CA PHE A 18 -24.25 39.74 -21.23
C PHE A 18 -24.65 38.63 -22.21
N PHE A 19 -25.70 38.84 -23.01
CA PHE A 19 -26.09 37.88 -24.05
C PHE A 19 -25.02 37.71 -25.12
N ALA A 20 -24.41 38.81 -25.58
CA ALA A 20 -23.31 38.77 -26.54
C ALA A 20 -22.08 38.04 -25.96
N PHE A 21 -21.72 38.35 -24.71
CA PHE A 21 -20.63 37.69 -24.00
C PHE A 21 -20.88 36.19 -23.84
N PHE A 22 -22.08 35.79 -23.39
CA PHE A 22 -22.44 34.39 -23.19
C PHE A 22 -22.43 33.61 -24.50
N TYR A 23 -22.92 34.20 -25.60
CA TYR A 23 -22.90 33.56 -26.92
C TYR A 23 -21.47 33.25 -27.41
N VAL A 24 -20.56 34.21 -27.28
CA VAL A 24 -19.15 34.03 -27.66
C VAL A 24 -18.45 33.01 -26.76
N ASN A 25 -18.70 33.05 -25.44
CA ASN A 25 -18.05 32.17 -24.48
C ASN A 25 -18.54 30.71 -24.61
N ASN A 26 -19.85 30.50 -24.85
CA ASN A 26 -20.43 29.18 -25.03
C ASN A 26 -19.84 28.46 -26.26
N GLN A 27 -19.70 29.15 -27.39
CA GLN A 27 -19.06 28.60 -28.60
C GLN A 27 -17.63 28.12 -28.33
N GLN A 28 -16.83 28.90 -27.58
CA GLN A 28 -15.46 28.52 -27.23
C GLN A 28 -15.42 27.33 -26.27
N GLN A 29 -16.32 27.29 -25.27
CA GLN A 29 -16.39 26.17 -24.33
C GLN A 29 -16.85 24.88 -25.00
N ALA A 30 -17.81 24.93 -25.93
CA ALA A 30 -18.29 23.76 -26.65
C ALA A 30 -17.19 23.10 -27.49
N ALA A 31 -16.37 23.89 -28.19
CA ALA A 31 -15.24 23.37 -28.96
C ALA A 31 -14.17 22.72 -28.07
N LEU A 32 -13.86 23.34 -26.93
CA LEU A 32 -12.89 22.80 -25.96
C LEU A 32 -13.40 21.54 -25.28
N GLN A 33 -14.69 21.46 -24.98
CA GLN A 33 -15.31 20.27 -24.38
C GLN A 33 -15.35 19.11 -25.38
N ALA A 34 -15.67 19.37 -26.64
CA ALA A 34 -15.65 18.35 -27.69
C ALA A 34 -14.23 17.77 -27.87
N GLU A 35 -13.19 18.60 -27.85
CA GLU A 35 -11.81 18.10 -27.95
C GLU A 35 -11.39 17.29 -26.73
N LYS A 36 -11.74 17.74 -25.52
CA LYS A 36 -11.50 16.97 -24.29
C LYS A 36 -12.19 15.61 -24.33
N GLN A 37 -13.46 15.57 -24.75
CA GLN A 37 -14.22 14.32 -24.90
C GLN A 37 -13.58 13.38 -25.93
N ARG A 38 -13.10 13.90 -27.07
CA ARG A 38 -12.38 13.09 -28.07
C ARG A 38 -11.10 12.47 -27.53
N ILE A 39 -10.33 13.23 -26.74
CA ILE A 39 -9.12 12.73 -26.09
C ILE A 39 -9.47 11.69 -25.04
N GLU A 40 -10.43 11.98 -24.17
CA GLU A 40 -10.90 11.06 -23.13
C GLU A 40 -11.43 9.74 -23.71
N ASP A 41 -12.24 9.79 -24.77
CA ASP A 41 -12.75 8.60 -25.44
C ASP A 41 -11.64 7.77 -26.10
N SER A 42 -10.63 8.44 -26.67
CA SER A 42 -9.48 7.76 -27.28
C SER A 42 -8.63 7.08 -26.20
N VAL A 43 -8.39 7.77 -25.08
CA VAL A 43 -7.66 7.23 -23.93
C VAL A 43 -8.46 6.11 -23.27
N ALA A 44 -9.78 6.22 -23.15
CA ALA A 44 -10.64 5.18 -22.58
C ALA A 44 -10.69 3.93 -23.47
N LYS A 45 -10.72 4.08 -24.79
CA LYS A 45 -10.66 2.94 -25.73
C LYS A 45 -9.30 2.26 -25.72
N GLU A 46 -8.21 3.02 -25.66
CA GLU A 46 -6.87 2.47 -25.52
C GLU A 46 -6.67 1.81 -24.16
N ASN A 47 -7.15 2.40 -23.07
CA ASN A 47 -7.11 1.81 -21.72
C ASN A 47 -8.03 0.60 -21.57
N ALA A 48 -9.14 0.52 -22.32
CA ALA A 48 -9.99 -0.67 -22.37
C ALA A 48 -9.33 -1.83 -23.12
N LYS A 49 -8.56 -1.54 -24.18
CA LYS A 49 -7.72 -2.53 -24.89
C LYS A 49 -6.47 -2.91 -24.11
N ARG A 50 -5.92 -1.95 -23.34
CA ARG A 50 -4.80 -2.12 -22.40
C ARG A 50 -5.25 -2.41 -20.99
N LYS A 51 -6.51 -2.83 -20.76
CA LYS A 51 -6.83 -3.52 -19.52
C LYS A 51 -5.90 -4.72 -19.54
N PRO A 52 -4.88 -4.77 -18.67
CA PRO A 52 -4.20 -6.03 -18.51
C PRO A 52 -5.33 -6.96 -18.10
N VAL A 53 -5.45 -8.10 -18.77
CA VAL A 53 -5.87 -9.28 -18.02
C VAL A 53 -4.85 -9.29 -16.89
N VAL A 54 -5.25 -8.77 -15.72
CA VAL A 54 -4.41 -8.79 -14.53
C VAL A 54 -4.28 -10.25 -14.26
N ASP A 55 -3.23 -10.81 -14.83
CA ASP A 55 -2.84 -12.16 -14.60
C ASP A 55 -2.36 -12.11 -13.15
N VAL A 56 -3.30 -12.40 -12.26
CA VAL A 56 -3.13 -12.30 -10.81
C VAL A 56 -1.84 -13.01 -10.40
N ALA A 57 -1.44 -14.05 -11.14
CA ALA A 57 -0.18 -14.75 -11.01
C ALA A 57 1.06 -13.88 -11.29
N LYS A 58 1.05 -13.03 -12.33
CA LYS A 58 2.17 -12.14 -12.69
C LYS A 58 2.30 -10.98 -11.69
N GLN A 59 1.17 -10.43 -11.25
CA GLN A 59 1.18 -9.36 -10.25
C GLN A 59 1.56 -9.88 -8.86
N LEU A 60 1.21 -11.13 -8.52
CA LEU A 60 1.75 -11.83 -7.35
C LEU A 60 3.24 -12.08 -7.47
N GLN A 61 3.73 -12.55 -8.62
CA GLN A 61 5.16 -12.78 -8.82
C GLN A 61 5.97 -11.48 -8.71
N ASP A 62 5.50 -10.39 -9.33
CA ASP A 62 6.18 -9.09 -9.25
C ASP A 62 6.15 -8.52 -7.82
N SER A 63 5.05 -8.74 -7.07
CA SER A 63 4.96 -8.36 -5.66
C SER A 63 5.92 -9.16 -4.77
N LEU A 64 5.98 -10.49 -4.96
CA LEU A 64 6.90 -11.37 -4.24
C LEU A 64 8.37 -11.08 -4.58
N TYR A 65 8.65 -10.73 -5.83
CA TYR A 65 9.99 -10.35 -6.28
C TYR A 65 10.43 -9.01 -5.67
N ASN A 66 9.53 -8.02 -5.63
CA ASN A 66 9.81 -6.74 -4.98
C ASN A 66 9.96 -6.86 -3.46
N ASP A 67 9.14 -7.70 -2.80
CA ASP A 67 9.31 -8.00 -1.37
C ASP A 67 10.67 -8.64 -1.10
N SER A 68 11.07 -9.61 -1.94
CA SER A 68 12.38 -10.27 -1.85
C SER A 68 13.53 -9.29 -2.06
N LEU A 69 13.44 -8.39 -3.04
CA LEU A 69 14.45 -7.35 -3.28
C LEU A 69 14.51 -6.33 -2.13
N SER A 70 13.38 -5.97 -1.53
CA SER A 70 13.35 -5.06 -0.37
C SER A 70 14.05 -5.66 0.84
N LYS A 71 13.83 -6.95 1.10
CA LYS A 71 14.49 -7.71 2.18
C LYS A 71 15.99 -7.84 1.94
N VAL A 72 16.40 -8.03 0.68
CA VAL A 72 17.81 -8.07 0.27
C VAL A 72 18.50 -6.72 0.49
N GLN A 73 17.86 -5.61 0.10
CA GLN A 73 18.42 -4.27 0.31
C GLN A 73 18.52 -3.90 1.79
N ALA A 74 17.49 -4.22 2.59
CA ALA A 74 17.50 -3.97 4.03
C ALA A 74 18.55 -4.80 4.79
N ALA A 75 18.93 -5.96 4.25
CA ALA A 75 19.88 -6.88 4.88
C ALA A 75 21.37 -6.55 4.60
N GLY A 76 21.67 -5.65 3.65
CA GLY A 76 23.05 -5.26 3.34
C GLY A 76 23.96 -6.46 3.00
N GLY A 77 25.07 -6.64 3.72
CA GLY A 77 25.99 -7.79 3.55
C GLY A 77 25.48 -9.13 4.10
N PHE A 78 24.31 -9.16 4.74
CA PHE A 78 23.74 -10.34 5.42
C PHE A 78 22.55 -10.95 4.66
N THR A 79 22.48 -10.76 3.33
CA THR A 79 21.40 -11.26 2.46
C THR A 79 21.11 -12.75 2.64
N ALA A 80 22.16 -13.57 2.80
CA ALA A 80 22.03 -15.00 3.05
C ALA A 80 21.33 -15.34 4.37
N ALA A 81 21.48 -14.50 5.41
CA ALA A 81 20.81 -14.67 6.69
C ALA A 81 19.37 -14.11 6.66
N ALA A 82 19.09 -13.11 5.83
CA ALA A 82 17.76 -12.51 5.71
C ALA A 82 16.77 -13.35 4.87
N ILE A 83 17.27 -14.08 3.87
CA ILE A 83 16.47 -15.01 3.05
C ILE A 83 16.51 -16.44 3.62
N GLY A 84 17.45 -16.72 4.54
CA GLY A 84 17.63 -18.04 5.13
C GLY A 84 16.41 -18.52 5.91
N THR A 85 16.15 -19.83 5.85
CA THR A 85 15.12 -20.47 6.67
C THR A 85 15.54 -20.48 8.15
N GLU A 86 14.55 -20.34 9.03
CA GLU A 86 14.82 -20.42 10.47
C GLU A 86 15.27 -21.83 10.84
N LYS A 87 16.45 -21.95 11.43
CA LYS A 87 17.00 -23.20 11.95
C LYS A 87 17.15 -23.11 13.47
N LEU A 88 16.64 -24.13 14.14
CA LEU A 88 16.77 -24.27 15.59
C LEU A 88 17.98 -25.16 15.90
N THR A 89 18.84 -24.68 16.80
CA THR A 89 19.98 -25.43 17.30
C THR A 89 19.78 -25.68 18.78
N THR A 90 19.81 -26.95 19.20
CA THR A 90 19.64 -27.34 20.60
C THR A 90 21.00 -27.63 21.22
N VAL A 91 21.28 -27.02 22.37
CA VAL A 91 22.44 -27.32 23.21
C VAL A 91 21.94 -27.83 24.55
N GLU A 92 22.48 -28.96 25.01
CA GLU A 92 21.96 -29.67 26.17
C GLU A 92 23.09 -30.08 27.12
N ASN A 93 22.89 -29.86 28.42
CA ASN A 93 23.76 -30.33 29.49
C ASN A 93 22.96 -31.05 30.59
N VAL A 94 23.61 -31.44 31.68
CA VAL A 94 22.97 -32.19 32.78
C VAL A 94 21.85 -31.41 33.49
N LEU A 95 21.92 -30.07 33.49
CA LEU A 95 21.00 -29.21 34.24
C LEU A 95 19.92 -28.56 33.35
N MET A 96 20.23 -28.26 32.10
CA MET A 96 19.38 -27.47 31.21
C MET A 96 19.51 -27.85 29.73
N LYS A 97 18.47 -27.51 28.97
CA LYS A 97 18.40 -27.61 27.51
C LYS A 97 18.04 -26.24 26.95
N VAL A 98 18.83 -25.72 26.01
CA VAL A 98 18.66 -24.39 25.42
C VAL A 98 18.47 -24.54 23.91
N VAL A 99 17.44 -23.90 23.36
CA VAL A 99 17.17 -23.86 21.92
C VAL A 99 17.48 -22.47 21.40
N PHE A 100 18.40 -22.38 20.44
CA PHE A 100 18.82 -21.15 19.77
C PHE A 100 18.20 -21.05 18.38
N THR A 101 17.90 -19.83 17.94
CA THR A 101 17.53 -19.52 16.54
C THR A 101 18.72 -18.92 15.79
N ASN A 102 18.88 -19.32 14.52
CA ASN A 102 19.88 -18.73 13.62
C ASN A 102 19.55 -17.26 13.25
N LYS A 103 18.37 -16.74 13.64
CA LYS A 103 18.02 -15.31 13.56
C LYS A 103 18.70 -14.50 14.67
N GLY A 104 20.02 -14.31 14.53
CA GLY A 104 20.82 -13.51 15.47
C GLY A 104 21.23 -14.24 16.74
N GLY A 105 21.23 -15.58 16.74
CA GLY A 105 21.71 -16.39 17.87
C GLY A 105 20.87 -16.27 19.14
N ARG A 106 19.62 -15.82 19.01
CA ARG A 106 18.74 -15.57 20.14
C ARG A 106 18.30 -16.87 20.79
N ILE A 107 18.10 -16.84 22.10
CA ILE A 107 17.53 -17.95 22.86
C ILE A 107 16.02 -17.97 22.60
N LYS A 108 15.52 -19.08 22.06
CA LYS A 108 14.09 -19.30 21.81
C LYS A 108 13.41 -19.89 23.05
N THR A 109 13.99 -20.96 23.60
CA THR A 109 13.47 -21.62 24.81
C THR A 109 14.60 -22.18 25.67
N VAL A 110 14.38 -22.23 26.99
CA VAL A 110 15.27 -22.84 27.98
C VAL A 110 14.47 -23.78 28.85
N THR A 111 14.82 -25.06 28.89
CA THR A 111 14.22 -26.06 29.79
C THR A 111 15.16 -26.39 30.94
N LEU A 112 14.69 -26.26 32.17
CA LEU A 112 15.42 -26.61 33.39
C LEU A 112 15.04 -28.03 33.83
N LYS A 113 15.97 -28.98 33.68
CA LYS A 113 15.69 -30.42 33.86
C LYS A 113 15.47 -30.85 35.32
N LYS A 114 15.97 -30.07 36.27
CA LYS A 114 15.92 -30.37 37.71
C LYS A 114 14.83 -29.61 38.46
N TYR A 115 14.06 -28.78 37.76
CA TYR A 115 13.01 -27.96 38.34
C TYR A 115 11.71 -28.34 37.67
N ASN A 116 10.75 -28.83 38.46
CA ASN A 116 9.42 -29.14 37.95
C ASN A 116 8.49 -27.96 38.21
N ASN A 117 7.65 -27.66 37.23
CA ASN A 117 6.56 -26.72 37.41
C ASN A 117 5.55 -27.31 38.41
N SER A 118 5.21 -26.53 39.44
CA SER A 118 4.30 -26.92 40.51
C SER A 118 2.94 -27.40 40.00
N ASN A 119 2.49 -26.90 38.84
CA ASN A 119 1.16 -27.21 38.29
C ASN A 119 1.15 -28.46 37.40
N THR A 120 2.18 -28.66 36.57
CA THR A 120 2.18 -29.70 35.53
C THR A 120 3.10 -30.89 35.81
N LYS A 121 3.94 -30.81 36.85
CA LYS A 121 5.00 -31.78 37.18
C LYS A 121 6.02 -32.04 36.05
N GLN A 122 6.03 -31.20 35.02
CA GLN A 122 7.01 -31.24 33.94
C GLN A 122 8.17 -30.27 34.19
N PRO A 123 9.35 -30.48 33.58
CA PRO A 123 10.47 -29.55 33.67
C PRO A 123 10.08 -28.11 33.31
N VAL A 124 10.57 -27.12 34.07
CA VAL A 124 10.29 -25.69 33.86
C VAL A 124 10.84 -25.25 32.52
N VAL A 125 10.01 -24.58 31.70
CA VAL A 125 10.42 -23.96 30.43
C VAL A 125 10.36 -22.44 30.58
N LEU A 126 11.44 -21.76 30.23
CA LEU A 126 11.63 -20.32 30.28
C LEU A 126 11.86 -19.79 28.87
N GLY A 127 11.08 -18.79 28.45
CA GLY A 127 11.09 -18.30 27.07
C GLY A 127 10.34 -19.25 26.14
N GLY A 128 9.43 -18.68 25.34
CA GLY A 128 8.38 -19.42 24.63
C GLY A 128 6.99 -19.01 25.13
N ALA A 129 6.73 -17.69 25.22
CA ALA A 129 5.36 -17.23 25.22
C ALA A 129 4.86 -17.37 23.79
N GLU A 130 3.80 -18.15 23.59
CA GLU A 130 2.97 -18.10 22.37
C GLU A 130 2.20 -16.78 22.35
N THR A 131 2.92 -15.67 22.26
CA THR A 131 2.39 -14.33 22.05
C THR A 131 3.40 -13.61 21.19
N ASP A 132 3.28 -13.77 19.88
CA ASP A 132 3.71 -12.80 18.86
C ASP A 132 3.35 -13.43 17.49
N ASP A 133 2.04 -13.51 17.24
CA ASP A 133 1.44 -13.47 15.89
C ASP A 133 0.58 -12.20 15.82
#